data_AF-A0AA47EES5-F1
#
_entry.id   AF-A0AA47EES5-F1
#
_cell.length_a   1.000
_cell.length_b   1.000
_cell.length_c   1.000
_cell.angle_alpha   90.00
_cell.angle_beta   90.00
_cell.angle_gamma   90.00
#
_symmetry.space_group_name_H-M   'P 1'
#
loop_
_entity.id
_entity.type
_entity.pdbx_description
1 polymer ?
#
loop_
_entity_poly.entity_id
_entity_poly.type
_entity_poly.pdbx_seq_one_letter_code
_entity_poly.pdbx_strand_id
1 'polypeptide(L)'
;MRIETNSSTRIYKNKLSFENLNNLSNILYVVNEAKIKAYSILVYNHEKSLSQSIHLTIKNMFNLNTYYTNYAVCEAKWNKSSNVELNKMYIDDLKQNINHREKSAKDLINKIKFWSKIHTHIIDISKAIKNSKSLPKFKYYRPYYFYMSDDKIFVEANYKNKSIIYNIYDFEHALVVKKISRLTNKLNMIKRGISYQKQKLARLNTSAVKSCFGTKKLFKAQHTLYKDHFAWKEDFYKARHKTIELQGLNTVT
;
A
#
# COMPACT_ATOMS: atom_id res chain seq x y z
N MET A 1 20.86 17.63 34.22
CA MET A 1 20.81 17.34 32.77
C MET A 1 21.03 18.66 32.04
N ARG A 2 22.25 18.94 31.57
CA ARG A 2 22.53 20.15 30.78
C ARG A 2 22.00 19.90 29.37
N ILE A 3 20.91 20.57 29.02
CA ILE A 3 20.45 20.66 27.64
C ILE A 3 21.33 21.73 27.01
N GLU A 4 22.40 21.32 26.35
CA GLU A 4 23.18 22.21 25.50
C GLU A 4 22.32 22.54 24.28
N THR A 5 21.75 23.74 24.28
CA THR A 5 21.08 24.29 23.10
C THR A 5 22.17 24.63 22.09
N ASN A 6 22.32 23.81 21.05
CA ASN A 6 23.10 24.15 19.87
C ASN A 6 22.58 25.48 19.29
N SER A 7 23.26 26.58 19.57
CA SER A 7 22.97 27.87 18.94
C SER A 7 23.33 27.75 17.47
N SER A 8 22.31 27.74 16.59
CA SER A 8 22.57 27.59 15.15
C SER A 8 23.21 28.87 14.61
N THR A 9 24.50 28.83 14.26
CA THR A 9 25.17 29.90 13.50
C THR A 9 24.75 29.80 12.04
N ARG A 10 23.66 30.47 11.67
CA ARG A 10 23.16 30.48 10.29
C ARG A 10 23.97 31.44 9.43
N ILE A 11 24.65 30.88 8.43
CA ILE A 11 25.30 31.67 7.37
C ILE A 11 24.39 31.65 6.14
N TYR A 12 23.95 32.84 5.72
CA TYR A 12 23.10 32.98 4.54
C TYR A 12 23.96 33.09 3.27
N LYS A 13 23.43 32.58 2.15
CA LYS A 13 24.13 32.55 0.86
C LYS A 13 24.59 33.94 0.38
N ASN A 14 23.77 34.96 0.61
CA ASN A 14 24.08 36.34 0.24
C ASN A 14 25.28 36.94 1.02
N LYS A 15 25.71 36.31 2.11
CA LYS A 15 26.87 36.73 2.91
C LYS A 15 28.18 36.05 2.49
N LEU A 16 28.12 35.10 1.55
CA LEU A 16 29.29 34.37 1.06
C LEU A 16 29.78 34.97 -0.25
N SER A 17 31.10 34.91 -0.49
CA SER A 17 31.65 35.24 -1.79
C SER A 17 31.12 34.30 -2.87
N PHE A 18 31.07 34.79 -4.11
CA PHE A 18 30.61 33.99 -5.26
C PHE A 18 31.42 32.70 -5.44
N GLU A 19 32.73 32.76 -5.22
CA GLU A 19 33.62 31.60 -5.29
C GLU A 19 33.26 30.54 -4.23
N ASN A 20 33.05 30.95 -2.98
CA ASN A 20 32.64 30.05 -1.90
C ASN A 20 31.27 29.43 -2.17
N LEU A 21 30.34 30.18 -2.76
CA LEU A 21 29.02 29.65 -3.17
C LEU A 21 29.15 28.57 -4.24
N ASN A 22 29.96 28.81 -5.27
CA ASN A 22 30.19 27.84 -6.33
C ASN A 22 30.87 26.56 -5.79
N ASN A 23 31.89 26.72 -4.94
CA ASN A 23 32.57 25.60 -4.31
C ASN A 23 31.61 24.77 -3.45
N LEU A 24 30.78 25.43 -2.63
CA LEU A 24 29.75 24.75 -1.83
C LEU A 24 28.72 24.03 -2.71
N SER A 25 28.27 24.67 -3.79
CA SER A 25 27.32 24.06 -4.74
C SER A 25 27.91 22.81 -5.40
N ASN A 26 29.18 22.89 -5.82
CA ASN A 26 29.90 21.77 -6.42
C ASN A 26 30.09 20.61 -5.43
N ILE A 27 30.53 20.90 -4.20
CA ILE A 27 30.66 19.88 -3.14
C ILE A 27 29.31 19.22 -2.88
N LEU A 28 28.27 20.01 -2.72
CA LEU A 28 26.91 19.54 -2.42
C LEU A 28 26.37 18.65 -3.54
N TYR A 29 26.70 18.96 -4.79
CA TYR A 29 26.39 18.13 -5.94
C TYR A 29 27.15 16.79 -5.89
N VAL A 30 28.49 16.85 -5.88
CA VAL A 30 29.37 15.67 -5.98
C VAL A 30 29.12 14.69 -4.84
N VAL A 31 28.95 15.19 -3.61
CA VAL A 31 28.68 14.36 -2.43
C VAL A 31 27.33 13.65 -2.53
N ASN A 32 26.30 14.34 -3.02
CA ASN A 32 24.98 13.72 -3.20
C ASN A 32 24.98 12.68 -4.32
N GLU A 33 25.70 12.90 -5.43
CA GLU A 33 25.89 11.87 -6.46
C GLU A 33 26.65 10.67 -5.91
N ALA A 34 27.73 10.90 -5.15
CA ALA A 34 28.50 9.86 -4.48
C ALA A 34 27.61 9.01 -3.54
N LYS A 35 26.75 9.65 -2.75
CA LYS A 35 25.76 8.98 -1.88
C LYS A 35 24.81 8.09 -2.68
N ILE A 36 24.24 8.61 -3.77
CA ILE A 36 23.29 7.87 -4.61
C ILE A 36 23.98 6.68 -5.26
N LYS A 37 25.22 6.88 -5.75
CA LYS A 37 26.02 5.81 -6.33
C LYS A 37 26.37 4.75 -5.28
N ALA A 38 26.81 5.15 -4.09
CA ALA A 38 27.10 4.24 -2.98
C ALA A 38 25.86 3.39 -2.63
N TYR A 39 24.69 4.02 -2.54
CA TYR A 39 23.42 3.30 -2.32
C TYR A 39 23.12 2.31 -3.44
N SER A 40 23.31 2.70 -4.70
CA SER A 40 23.08 1.81 -5.85
C SER A 40 23.98 0.56 -5.79
N ILE A 41 25.26 0.75 -5.44
CA ILE A 41 26.22 -0.35 -5.27
C ILE A 41 25.76 -1.27 -4.13
N LEU A 42 25.39 -0.70 -2.98
CA LEU A 42 24.91 -1.43 -1.81
C LEU A 42 23.64 -2.25 -2.07
N VAL A 43 22.78 -1.81 -3.00
CA VAL A 43 21.49 -2.46 -3.31
C VAL A 43 21.61 -3.48 -4.43
N TYR A 44 22.38 -3.20 -5.49
CA TYR A 44 22.41 -4.02 -6.70
C TYR A 44 23.63 -4.93 -6.83
N ASN A 45 24.80 -4.50 -6.35
CA ASN A 45 26.03 -5.22 -6.68
C ASN A 45 26.41 -6.32 -5.66
N HIS A 46 25.77 -6.37 -4.48
CA HIS A 46 26.25 -7.12 -3.31
C HIS A 46 27.71 -6.77 -2.96
N GLU A 47 28.00 -6.39 -1.71
CA GLU A 47 29.35 -5.91 -1.33
C GLU A 47 30.51 -6.85 -1.72
N LYS A 48 30.21 -8.15 -1.90
CA LYS A 48 31.16 -9.21 -2.26
C LYS A 48 31.69 -9.17 -3.70
N SER A 49 31.04 -8.46 -4.63
CA SER A 49 31.47 -8.42 -6.05
C SER A 49 32.49 -7.31 -6.34
N LEU A 50 32.79 -6.46 -5.36
CA LEU A 50 33.72 -5.35 -5.53
C LEU A 50 35.16 -5.82 -5.28
N SER A 51 36.07 -5.40 -6.15
CA SER A 51 37.52 -5.61 -5.97
C SER A 51 38.13 -4.77 -4.84
N GLN A 52 37.44 -3.72 -4.39
CA GLN A 52 37.85 -2.82 -3.33
C GLN A 52 36.67 -2.47 -2.41
N SER A 53 36.96 -1.90 -1.23
CA SER A 53 35.90 -1.43 -0.35
C SER A 53 35.05 -0.33 -1.03
N ILE A 54 33.77 -0.26 -0.67
CA ILE A 54 32.85 0.78 -1.19
C ILE A 54 33.41 2.18 -0.95
N HIS A 55 34.04 2.40 0.21
CA HIS A 55 34.66 3.67 0.54
C HIS A 55 35.74 4.05 -0.47
N LEU A 56 36.71 3.16 -0.75
CA LEU A 56 37.76 3.43 -1.74
C LEU A 56 37.19 3.60 -3.16
N THR A 57 36.20 2.78 -3.51
CA THR A 57 35.53 2.87 -4.82
C THR A 57 34.91 4.25 -5.03
N ILE A 58 34.15 4.75 -4.05
CA ILE A 58 33.52 6.08 -4.12
C ILE A 58 34.55 7.20 -4.05
N LYS A 59 35.57 7.07 -3.19
CA LYS A 59 36.68 8.03 -3.08
C LYS A 59 37.35 8.24 -4.43
N ASN A 60 37.73 7.15 -5.09
CA ASN A 60 38.43 7.18 -6.37
C ASN A 60 37.53 7.66 -7.50
N MET A 61 36.25 7.25 -7.51
CA MET A 61 35.30 7.62 -8.56
C MET A 61 34.97 9.12 -8.58
N PHE A 62 34.88 9.77 -7.41
CA PHE A 62 34.49 11.17 -7.28
C PHE A 62 35.63 12.10 -6.83
N ASN A 63 36.84 11.57 -6.68
CA ASN A 63 38.01 12.29 -6.16
C ASN A 63 37.73 13.06 -4.85
N LEU A 64 36.99 12.44 -3.94
CA LEU A 64 36.56 13.06 -2.69
C LEU A 64 37.61 12.88 -1.59
N ASN A 65 37.66 13.82 -0.65
CA ASN A 65 38.43 13.60 0.58
C ASN A 65 37.78 12.51 1.45
N THR A 66 38.53 11.99 2.42
CA THR A 66 38.05 10.91 3.31
C THR A 66 36.81 11.34 4.10
N TYR A 67 36.72 12.61 4.51
CA TYR A 67 35.59 13.13 5.28
C TYR A 67 34.26 13.05 4.49
N TYR A 68 34.22 13.62 3.29
CA TYR A 68 33.03 13.60 2.43
C TYR A 68 32.70 12.20 1.91
N THR A 69 33.72 11.38 1.68
CA THR A 69 33.52 9.97 1.29
C THR A 69 32.85 9.19 2.41
N ASN A 70 33.34 9.32 3.64
CA ASN A 70 32.74 8.70 4.82
C ASN A 70 31.29 9.12 4.98
N TYR A 71 31.00 10.43 4.88
CA TYR A 71 29.64 10.93 4.93
C TYR A 71 28.73 10.27 3.88
N ALA A 72 29.12 10.31 2.60
CA ALA A 72 28.31 9.76 1.51
C ALA A 72 28.02 8.26 1.69
N VAL A 73 29.01 7.48 2.13
CA VAL A 73 28.87 6.04 2.35
C VAL A 73 28.03 5.73 3.59
N CYS A 74 28.24 6.41 4.71
CA CYS A 74 27.45 6.23 5.92
C CYS A 74 25.98 6.58 5.69
N GLU A 75 25.73 7.72 5.05
CA GLU A 75 24.39 8.17 4.69
C GLU A 75 23.70 7.17 3.75
N ALA A 76 24.41 6.61 2.77
CA ALA A 76 23.89 5.56 1.91
C ALA A 76 23.53 4.28 2.70
N LYS A 77 24.37 3.86 3.66
CA LYS A 77 24.11 2.70 4.53
C LYS A 77 22.89 2.93 5.43
N TRP A 78 22.77 4.10 6.05
CA TRP A 78 21.60 4.46 6.87
C TRP A 78 20.33 4.49 6.03
N ASN A 79 20.37 5.12 4.85
CA ASN A 79 19.24 5.10 3.92
C ASN A 79 18.86 3.67 3.53
N LYS A 80 19.82 2.77 3.29
CA LYS A 80 19.53 1.36 3.00
C LYS A 80 18.84 0.69 4.19
N SER A 81 19.37 0.85 5.40
CA SER A 81 18.79 0.29 6.63
C SER A 81 17.35 0.77 6.85
N SER A 82 17.13 2.08 6.79
CA SER A 82 15.81 2.71 6.92
C SER A 82 14.83 2.19 5.88
N ASN A 83 15.24 2.08 4.60
CA ASN A 83 14.34 1.56 3.57
C ASN A 83 14.04 0.06 3.74
N VAL A 84 14.98 -0.74 4.28
CA VAL A 84 14.73 -2.16 4.59
C VAL A 84 13.67 -2.27 5.69
N GLU A 85 13.77 -1.46 6.73
CA GLU A 85 12.79 -1.41 7.81
C GLU A 85 11.41 -0.96 7.31
N LEU A 86 11.35 0.12 6.52
CA LEU A 86 10.13 0.56 5.87
C LEU A 86 9.51 -0.54 5.00
N ASN A 87 10.32 -1.30 4.25
CA ASN A 87 9.82 -2.41 3.43
C ASN A 87 9.20 -3.52 4.29
N LYS A 88 9.81 -3.85 5.44
CA LYS A 88 9.24 -4.81 6.41
C LYS A 88 7.89 -4.33 6.92
N MET A 89 7.77 -3.07 7.34
CA MET A 89 6.51 -2.49 7.79
C MET A 89 5.42 -2.56 6.70
N TYR A 90 5.76 -2.24 5.44
CA TYR A 90 4.81 -2.36 4.33
C TYR A 90 4.38 -3.80 4.05
N ILE A 91 5.30 -4.76 4.18
CA ILE A 91 5.00 -6.19 4.05
C ILE A 91 4.01 -6.62 5.13
N ASP A 92 4.24 -6.22 6.38
CA ASP A 92 3.40 -6.61 7.51
C ASP A 92 2.01 -5.99 7.44
N ASP A 93 1.91 -4.70 7.09
CA ASP A 93 0.62 -4.04 6.84
C ASP A 93 -0.16 -4.73 5.71
N LEU A 94 0.51 -5.11 4.62
CA LEU A 94 -0.15 -5.86 3.53
C LEU A 94 -0.64 -7.23 3.98
N LYS A 95 0.13 -7.97 4.78
CA LYS A 95 -0.31 -9.26 5.34
C LYS A 95 -1.54 -9.10 6.24
N GLN A 96 -1.54 -8.11 7.12
CA GLN A 96 -2.69 -7.82 7.98
C GLN A 96 -3.94 -7.46 7.17
N ASN A 97 -3.78 -6.61 6.16
CA ASN A 97 -4.86 -6.23 5.25
C ASN A 97 -5.43 -7.41 4.46
N ILE A 98 -4.58 -8.32 3.97
CA ILE A 98 -4.99 -9.56 3.30
C ILE A 98 -5.81 -10.41 4.27
N ASN A 99 -5.31 -10.64 5.49
CA ASN A 99 -5.99 -11.44 6.50
C ASN A 99 -7.37 -10.87 6.86
N HIS A 100 -7.48 -9.55 7.02
CA HIS A 100 -8.76 -8.89 7.30
C HIS A 100 -9.77 -9.07 6.14
N ARG A 101 -9.30 -8.94 4.90
CA ARG A 101 -10.13 -9.14 3.71
C ARG A 101 -10.55 -10.60 3.53
N GLU A 102 -9.68 -11.55 3.86
CA GLU A 102 -10.00 -12.98 3.83
C GLU A 102 -11.07 -13.33 4.87
N LYS A 103 -11.01 -12.77 6.09
CA LYS A 103 -12.10 -12.89 7.08
C LYS A 103 -13.42 -12.32 6.54
N SER A 104 -13.38 -11.12 5.98
CA SER A 104 -14.55 -10.49 5.35
C SER A 104 -15.15 -11.33 4.22
N ALA A 105 -14.30 -11.99 3.42
CA ALA A 105 -14.73 -12.89 2.36
C ALA A 105 -15.44 -14.14 2.92
N LYS A 106 -14.92 -14.73 4.01
CA LYS A 106 -15.56 -15.86 4.70
C LYS A 106 -16.96 -15.48 5.22
N ASP A 107 -17.10 -14.30 5.81
CA ASP A 107 -18.41 -13.81 6.29
C ASP A 107 -19.42 -13.63 5.15
N LEU A 108 -18.97 -13.10 4.00
CA LEU A 108 -19.82 -12.99 2.82
C LEU A 108 -20.22 -14.36 2.26
N ILE A 109 -19.32 -15.33 2.24
CA ILE A 109 -19.64 -16.71 1.83
C ILE A 109 -20.72 -17.30 2.73
N ASN A 110 -20.61 -17.10 4.05
CA ASN A 110 -21.62 -17.58 4.99
C ASN A 110 -22.98 -16.91 4.77
N LYS A 111 -22.99 -15.60 4.51
CA LYS A 111 -24.21 -14.86 4.15
C LYS A 111 -24.83 -15.38 2.84
N ILE A 112 -24.01 -15.62 1.81
CA ILE A 112 -24.48 -16.20 0.54
C ILE A 112 -25.08 -17.58 0.79
N LYS A 113 -24.40 -18.46 1.53
CA LYS A 113 -24.92 -19.79 1.88
C LYS A 113 -26.28 -19.72 2.59
N PHE A 114 -26.47 -18.77 3.50
CA PHE A 114 -27.76 -18.55 4.16
C PHE A 114 -28.86 -18.20 3.15
N TRP A 115 -28.62 -17.21 2.27
CA TRP A 115 -29.59 -16.82 1.26
C TRP A 115 -29.84 -17.92 0.21
N SER A 116 -28.81 -18.69 -0.15
CA SER A 116 -28.96 -19.85 -1.05
C SER A 116 -29.83 -20.94 -0.43
N LYS A 117 -29.72 -21.20 0.88
CA LYS A 117 -30.60 -22.16 1.58
C LYS A 117 -32.07 -21.73 1.53
N ILE A 118 -32.34 -20.44 1.66
CA ILE A 118 -33.69 -19.88 1.54
C ILE A 118 -34.18 -20.08 0.09
N HIS A 119 -33.36 -19.73 -0.90
CA HIS A 119 -33.71 -19.89 -2.31
C HIS A 119 -34.00 -21.35 -2.69
N THR A 120 -33.17 -22.30 -2.24
CA THR A 120 -33.41 -23.74 -2.49
C THR A 120 -34.71 -24.20 -1.85
N HIS A 121 -35.05 -23.71 -0.65
CA HIS A 121 -36.32 -24.06 -0.01
C HIS A 121 -37.53 -23.57 -0.80
N ILE A 122 -37.47 -22.35 -1.35
CA ILE A 122 -38.50 -21.81 -2.23
C ILE A 122 -38.67 -22.68 -3.47
N ILE A 123 -37.55 -23.08 -4.10
CA ILE A 123 -37.57 -23.97 -5.28
C ILE A 123 -38.20 -25.34 -4.93
N ASP A 124 -37.88 -25.91 -3.77
CA ASP A 124 -38.43 -27.20 -3.33
C ASP A 124 -39.95 -27.12 -3.13
N ILE A 125 -40.44 -26.02 -2.53
CA ILE A 125 -41.87 -25.73 -2.40
C ILE A 125 -42.53 -25.63 -3.80
N SER A 126 -41.96 -24.83 -4.70
CA SER A 126 -42.48 -24.66 -6.07
C SER A 126 -42.52 -25.98 -6.85
N LYS A 127 -41.52 -26.85 -6.68
CA LYS A 127 -41.49 -28.20 -7.28
C LYS A 127 -42.55 -29.13 -6.68
N ALA A 128 -42.80 -29.06 -5.38
CA ALA A 128 -43.83 -29.87 -4.74
C ALA A 128 -45.22 -29.50 -5.27
N ILE A 129 -45.52 -28.20 -5.39
CA ILE A 129 -46.75 -27.67 -5.98
C ILE A 129 -46.92 -28.17 -7.42
N LYS A 130 -45.88 -28.00 -8.26
CA LYS A 130 -45.94 -28.40 -9.68
C LYS A 130 -46.19 -29.90 -9.88
N ASN A 131 -45.67 -30.74 -8.99
CA ASN A 131 -45.80 -32.19 -9.09
C ASN A 131 -46.99 -32.75 -8.29
N SER A 132 -47.87 -31.89 -7.76
CA SER A 132 -48.99 -32.28 -6.87
C SER A 132 -48.55 -33.19 -5.71
N LYS A 133 -47.33 -32.98 -5.20
CA LYS A 133 -46.77 -33.72 -4.06
C LYS A 133 -47.08 -32.99 -2.76
N SER A 134 -46.98 -33.71 -1.63
CA SER A 134 -47.08 -33.09 -0.31
C SER A 134 -46.04 -31.98 -0.16
N LEU A 135 -46.50 -30.82 0.35
CA LEU A 135 -45.63 -29.67 0.57
C LEU A 135 -44.55 -30.01 1.61
N PRO A 136 -43.29 -29.58 1.39
CA PRO A 136 -42.27 -29.73 2.41
C PRO A 136 -42.63 -28.88 3.63
N LYS A 137 -42.20 -29.32 4.83
CA LYS A 137 -42.41 -28.55 6.06
C LYS A 137 -41.82 -27.15 5.91
N PHE A 138 -42.64 -26.13 6.20
CA PHE A 138 -42.19 -24.75 6.23
C PHE A 138 -41.05 -24.57 7.22
N LYS A 139 -39.93 -24.02 6.74
CA LYS A 139 -38.74 -23.80 7.57
C LYS A 139 -38.70 -22.39 8.12
N TYR A 140 -38.20 -22.27 9.34
CA TYR A 140 -37.92 -20.99 9.96
C TYR A 140 -36.49 -20.54 9.64
N TYR A 141 -36.36 -19.35 9.05
CA TYR A 141 -35.07 -18.72 8.74
C TYR A 141 -35.02 -17.33 9.35
N ARG A 142 -34.77 -17.21 10.65
CA ARG A 142 -34.81 -15.92 11.37
C ARG A 142 -34.14 -14.78 10.57
N PRO A 143 -34.85 -13.67 10.27
CA PRO A 143 -36.20 -13.27 10.74
C PRO A 143 -37.41 -13.67 9.86
N TYR A 144 -37.26 -14.60 8.91
CA TYR A 144 -38.28 -14.98 7.92
C TYR A 144 -39.06 -16.24 8.35
N TYR A 145 -40.38 -16.17 8.23
CA TYR A 145 -41.32 -17.27 8.49
C TYR A 145 -42.17 -17.56 7.26
N PHE A 146 -42.26 -18.83 6.89
CA PHE A 146 -43.05 -19.30 5.74
C PHE A 146 -44.35 -19.92 6.27
N TYR A 147 -45.47 -19.57 5.64
CA TYR A 147 -46.78 -20.10 6.00
C TYR A 147 -47.73 -20.07 4.81
N MET A 148 -48.87 -20.72 4.97
CA MET A 148 -49.95 -20.78 3.98
C MET A 148 -51.17 -20.04 4.49
N SER A 149 -51.79 -19.22 3.64
CA SER A 149 -53.06 -18.52 3.88
C SER A 149 -53.84 -18.50 2.58
N ASP A 150 -55.14 -18.81 2.62
CA ASP A 150 -56.04 -18.77 1.45
C ASP A 150 -55.46 -19.50 0.21
N ASP A 151 -54.94 -20.71 0.43
CA ASP A 151 -54.27 -21.55 -0.58
C ASP A 151 -53.06 -20.93 -1.29
N LYS A 152 -52.51 -19.85 -0.73
CA LYS A 152 -51.28 -19.18 -1.20
C LYS A 152 -50.19 -19.23 -0.14
N ILE A 153 -48.94 -19.22 -0.59
CA ILE A 153 -47.77 -19.25 0.29
C ILE A 153 -47.22 -17.84 0.45
N PHE A 154 -47.06 -17.44 1.70
CA PHE A 154 -46.55 -16.14 2.09
C PHE A 154 -45.28 -16.27 2.93
N VAL A 155 -44.48 -15.21 2.89
CA VAL A 155 -43.29 -15.06 3.72
C VAL A 155 -43.44 -13.80 4.57
N GLU A 156 -43.49 -13.99 5.88
CA GLU A 156 -43.45 -12.89 6.83
C GLU A 156 -42.00 -12.60 7.22
N ALA A 157 -41.58 -11.35 7.03
CA ALA A 157 -40.27 -10.85 7.44
C ALA A 157 -40.42 -9.93 8.66
N ASN A 158 -39.89 -10.37 9.80
CA ASN A 158 -39.97 -9.62 11.05
C ASN A 158 -38.75 -8.71 11.28
N TYR A 159 -38.92 -7.41 11.12
CA TYR A 159 -37.88 -6.40 11.32
C TYR A 159 -38.17 -5.51 12.52
N LYS A 160 -37.52 -5.76 13.67
CA LYS A 160 -37.43 -4.85 14.84
C LYS A 160 -38.66 -3.91 15.02
N ASN A 161 -39.88 -4.46 15.02
CA ASN A 161 -41.20 -3.80 15.19
C ASN A 161 -42.09 -3.62 13.93
N LYS A 162 -41.71 -4.14 12.76
CA LYS A 162 -42.57 -4.20 11.57
C LYS A 162 -42.52 -5.59 10.93
N SER A 163 -43.69 -6.18 10.68
CA SER A 163 -43.83 -7.36 9.83
C SER A 163 -44.13 -6.92 8.39
N ILE A 164 -43.40 -7.48 7.43
CA ILE A 164 -43.70 -7.31 6.01
C ILE A 164 -44.07 -8.67 5.45
N ILE A 165 -45.23 -8.76 4.82
CA ILE A 165 -45.72 -9.99 4.19
C ILE A 165 -45.41 -9.91 2.71
N TYR A 166 -44.74 -10.94 2.18
CA TYR A 166 -44.45 -11.08 0.77
C TYR A 166 -45.20 -12.30 0.21
N ASN A 167 -45.69 -12.19 -1.02
CA ASN A 167 -45.94 -13.38 -1.84
C ASN A 167 -44.58 -14.08 -2.09
N ILE A 168 -44.58 -15.42 -2.16
CA ILE A 168 -43.38 -16.22 -2.41
C ILE A 168 -42.61 -15.77 -3.67
N TYR A 169 -43.31 -15.38 -4.74
CA TYR A 169 -42.68 -14.91 -5.98
C TYR A 169 -41.90 -13.61 -5.79
N ASP A 170 -42.53 -12.61 -5.16
CA ASP A 170 -41.90 -11.32 -4.90
C ASP A 170 -40.73 -11.47 -3.93
N PHE A 171 -40.88 -12.31 -2.91
CA PHE A 171 -39.81 -12.60 -1.97
C PHE A 171 -38.58 -13.20 -2.67
N GLU A 172 -38.79 -14.16 -3.59
CA GLU A 172 -37.71 -14.78 -4.37
C GLU A 172 -36.99 -13.78 -5.27
N HIS A 173 -37.73 -13.13 -6.18
CA HIS A 173 -37.13 -12.33 -7.24
C HIS A 173 -36.77 -10.91 -6.81
N ALA A 174 -37.57 -10.27 -5.96
CA ALA A 174 -37.29 -8.91 -5.52
C ALA A 174 -36.21 -8.86 -4.43
N LEU A 175 -36.13 -9.90 -3.58
CA LEU A 175 -35.26 -9.89 -2.41
C LEU A 175 -34.16 -10.94 -2.48
N VAL A 176 -34.49 -12.24 -2.50
CA VAL A 176 -33.50 -13.32 -2.34
C VAL A 176 -32.48 -13.32 -3.48
N VAL A 177 -32.93 -13.36 -4.73
CA VAL A 177 -32.06 -13.40 -5.93
C VAL A 177 -31.19 -12.14 -5.99
N LYS A 178 -31.76 -10.95 -5.76
CA LYS A 178 -31.01 -9.68 -5.74
C LYS A 178 -29.99 -9.63 -4.61
N LYS A 179 -30.29 -10.16 -3.42
CA LYS A 179 -29.34 -10.21 -2.30
C LYS A 179 -28.19 -11.17 -2.60
N ILE A 180 -28.45 -12.36 -3.13
CA ILE A 180 -27.41 -13.29 -3.56
C ILE A 180 -26.49 -12.63 -4.59
N SER A 181 -27.05 -12.05 -5.65
CA SER A 181 -26.29 -11.37 -6.70
C SER A 181 -25.40 -10.25 -6.14
N ARG A 182 -25.95 -9.36 -5.31
CA ARG A 182 -25.19 -8.27 -4.67
C ARG A 182 -24.06 -8.78 -3.78
N LEU A 183 -24.31 -9.81 -2.97
CA LEU A 183 -23.29 -10.40 -2.10
C LEU A 183 -22.19 -11.10 -2.90
N THR A 184 -22.54 -11.81 -3.96
CA THR A 184 -21.59 -12.46 -4.88
C THR A 184 -20.71 -11.42 -5.57
N ASN A 185 -21.29 -10.32 -6.05
CA ASN A 185 -20.52 -9.22 -6.65
C ASN A 185 -19.54 -8.62 -5.65
N LYS A 186 -19.98 -8.36 -4.41
CA LYS A 186 -19.10 -7.87 -3.35
C LYS A 186 -17.97 -8.86 -3.02
N LEU A 187 -18.27 -10.16 -2.96
CA LEU A 187 -17.28 -11.20 -2.75
C LEU A 187 -16.24 -11.21 -3.88
N ASN A 188 -16.67 -11.09 -5.13
CA ASN A 188 -15.78 -11.05 -6.29
C ASN A 188 -14.86 -9.82 -6.25
N MET A 189 -15.37 -8.65 -5.87
CA MET A 189 -14.56 -7.46 -5.66
C MET A 189 -13.49 -7.66 -4.57
N ILE A 190 -13.87 -8.26 -3.44
CA ILE A 190 -12.91 -8.56 -2.35
C ILE A 190 -11.84 -9.54 -2.83
N LYS A 191 -12.23 -10.62 -3.53
CA LYS A 191 -11.29 -11.61 -4.08
C LYS A 191 -10.29 -10.97 -5.07
N ARG A 192 -10.76 -10.10 -5.96
CA ARG A 192 -9.88 -9.32 -6.85
C ARG A 192 -8.89 -8.45 -6.07
N GLY A 193 -9.39 -7.76 -5.04
CA GLY A 193 -8.55 -6.95 -4.15
C GLY A 193 -7.48 -7.77 -3.42
N ILE A 194 -7.82 -8.96 -2.93
CA ILE A 194 -6.87 -9.89 -2.29
C ILE A 194 -5.81 -10.34 -3.30
N SER A 195 -6.21 -10.71 -4.51
CA SER A 195 -5.27 -11.12 -5.56
C SER A 195 -4.26 -10.02 -5.88
N TYR A 196 -4.73 -8.78 -6.06
CA TYR A 196 -3.87 -7.62 -6.28
C TYR A 196 -2.89 -7.39 -5.12
N GLN A 197 -3.36 -7.49 -3.87
CA GLN A 197 -2.50 -7.32 -2.70
C GLN A 197 -1.45 -8.44 -2.60
N LYS A 198 -1.80 -9.69 -2.92
CA LYS A 198 -0.84 -10.82 -2.97
C LYS A 198 0.22 -10.60 -4.04
N GLN A 199 -0.15 -10.09 -5.23
CA GLN A 199 0.82 -9.72 -6.26
C GLN A 199 1.75 -8.59 -5.79
N LYS A 200 1.19 -7.57 -5.12
CA LYS A 200 2.00 -6.47 -4.55
C LYS A 200 2.97 -6.99 -3.49
N LEU A 201 2.53 -7.89 -2.61
CA LEU A 201 3.37 -8.54 -1.60
C LEU A 201 4.52 -9.34 -2.25
N ALA A 202 4.21 -10.13 -3.29
CA ALA A 202 5.22 -10.89 -4.03
C ALA A 202 6.29 -9.95 -4.62
N ARG A 203 5.86 -8.84 -5.26
CA ARG A 203 6.79 -7.84 -5.80
C ARG A 203 7.70 -7.25 -4.73
N LEU A 204 7.18 -6.91 -3.55
CA LEU A 204 7.98 -6.33 -2.46
C LEU A 204 8.99 -7.32 -1.87
N ASN A 205 8.69 -8.63 -1.90
CA ASN A 205 9.61 -9.66 -1.43
C ASN A 205 10.75 -9.93 -2.43
N THR A 206 10.47 -9.85 -3.74
CA THR A 206 11.47 -10.12 -4.78
C THR A 206 12.28 -8.88 -5.16
N SER A 207 11.69 -7.69 -5.06
CA SER A 207 12.36 -6.46 -5.50
C SER A 207 13.42 -5.99 -4.50
N ALA A 208 14.57 -5.58 -5.03
CA ALA A 208 15.56 -4.85 -4.25
C ALA A 208 14.94 -3.57 -3.66
N VAL A 209 15.37 -3.20 -2.45
CA VAL A 209 14.87 -2.03 -1.74
C VAL A 209 15.37 -0.76 -2.44
N LYS A 210 14.45 -0.01 -3.05
CA LYS A 210 14.76 1.21 -3.83
C LYS A 210 14.48 2.46 -3.02
N SER A 211 15.39 3.44 -3.10
CA SER A 211 15.19 4.80 -2.57
C SER A 211 14.96 5.79 -3.70
N CYS A 212 14.11 6.79 -3.45
CA CYS A 212 13.86 7.91 -4.35
C CYS A 212 14.52 9.22 -3.87
N PHE A 213 15.29 9.21 -2.78
CA PHE A 213 16.00 10.39 -2.24
C PHE A 213 15.16 11.68 -2.24
N GLY A 214 13.91 11.61 -1.74
CA GLY A 214 13.00 12.77 -1.67
C GLY A 214 12.33 13.19 -3.00
N THR A 215 12.73 12.64 -4.14
CA THR A 215 12.25 13.07 -5.48
C THR A 215 11.05 12.28 -6.01
N LYS A 216 10.43 11.42 -5.20
CA LYS A 216 9.33 10.53 -5.63
C LYS A 216 8.14 11.29 -6.23
N LYS A 217 7.78 12.44 -5.65
CA LYS A 217 6.67 13.27 -6.13
C LYS A 217 6.98 13.87 -7.50
N LEU A 218 8.18 14.42 -7.67
CA LEU A 218 8.65 14.99 -8.94
C LEU A 218 8.75 13.91 -10.03
N PHE A 219 9.25 12.72 -9.69
CA PHE A 219 9.30 11.61 -10.65
C PHE A 219 7.92 11.25 -11.22
N LYS A 220 6.89 11.20 -10.36
CA LYS A 220 5.52 10.91 -10.79
C LYS A 220 4.88 12.04 -11.60
N ALA A 221 5.36 13.27 -11.44
CA ALA A 221 4.83 14.45 -12.08
C ALA A 221 5.36 14.68 -13.52
N GLN A 222 6.33 13.88 -13.97
CA GLN A 222 7.09 14.11 -15.20
C GLN A 222 6.23 14.26 -16.48
N HIS A 223 5.05 13.63 -16.52
CA HIS A 223 4.14 13.67 -17.66
C HIS A 223 2.83 14.42 -17.40
N THR A 224 2.65 14.99 -16.20
CA THR A 224 1.38 15.61 -15.79
C THR A 224 1.52 17.08 -15.48
N LEU A 225 2.58 17.47 -14.74
CA LEU A 225 2.80 18.87 -14.36
C LEU A 225 3.75 19.61 -15.30
N TYR A 226 4.60 18.88 -16.02
CA TYR A 226 5.60 19.44 -16.90
C TYR A 226 5.18 19.29 -18.35
N LYS A 227 5.12 20.42 -19.08
CA LYS A 227 4.91 20.44 -20.54
C LYS A 227 6.20 20.08 -21.29
N ASP A 228 7.34 20.54 -20.77
CA ASP A 228 8.67 20.22 -21.28
C ASP A 228 9.43 19.32 -20.30
N HIS A 229 9.99 18.24 -20.82
CA HIS A 229 10.75 17.26 -20.06
C HIS A 229 12.11 17.81 -19.60
N PHE A 230 12.67 18.80 -20.30
CA PHE A 230 13.93 19.44 -19.88
C PHE A 230 13.76 20.18 -18.55
N ALA A 231 12.70 20.98 -18.43
CA ALA A 231 12.35 21.68 -17.19
C ALA A 231 12.16 20.70 -16.02
N TRP A 232 11.52 19.55 -16.26
CA TRP A 232 11.39 18.50 -15.25
C TRP A 232 12.75 17.96 -14.81
N LYS A 233 13.66 17.67 -15.76
CA LYS A 233 15.00 17.15 -15.43
C LYS A 233 15.75 18.12 -14.54
N GLU A 234 15.70 19.42 -14.86
CA GLU A 234 16.38 20.45 -14.10
C GLU A 234 15.84 20.54 -12.66
N ASP A 235 14.52 20.60 -12.49
CA ASP A 235 13.88 20.62 -11.16
C ASP A 235 14.14 19.34 -10.37
N PHE A 236 14.07 18.19 -11.04
CA PHE A 236 14.34 16.90 -10.44
C PHE A 236 15.78 16.83 -9.92
N TYR A 237 16.72 17.34 -10.70
CA TYR A 237 18.13 17.41 -10.33
C TYR A 237 18.38 18.38 -9.18
N LYS A 238 17.84 19.61 -9.25
CA LYS A 238 17.91 20.59 -8.16
C LYS A 238 17.34 20.05 -6.85
N ALA A 239 16.22 19.33 -6.90
CA ALA A 239 15.60 18.75 -5.72
C ALA A 239 16.44 17.62 -5.11
N ARG A 240 17.10 16.81 -5.95
CA ARG A 240 17.97 15.71 -5.52
C ARG A 240 19.26 16.21 -4.85
N HIS A 241 19.79 17.32 -5.34
CA HIS A 241 21.03 17.95 -4.87
C HIS A 241 20.73 19.25 -4.12
N LYS A 242 19.70 19.27 -3.26
CA LYS A 242 19.31 20.50 -2.55
C LYS A 242 20.09 20.71 -1.25
N THR A 243 20.33 19.64 -0.52
CA THR A 243 20.87 19.68 0.86
C THR A 243 21.88 18.56 1.09
N ILE A 244 22.81 18.81 2.00
CA ILE A 244 23.64 17.80 2.68
C ILE A 244 23.65 18.16 4.17
N GLU A 245 23.72 17.14 5.02
CA GLU A 245 23.79 17.31 6.47
C GLU A 245 25.12 16.73 6.94
N LEU A 246 26.11 17.59 7.15
CA LEU A 246 27.44 17.16 7.55
C LEU A 246 27.54 17.11 9.07
N GLN A 247 28.14 16.03 9.60
CA GLN A 247 28.45 15.96 11.02
C GLN A 247 29.60 16.92 11.34
N GLY A 248 29.39 17.81 12.31
CA GLY A 248 30.45 18.70 12.80
C GLY A 248 31.63 17.90 13.34
N LEU A 249 32.85 18.41 13.16
CA LEU A 249 33.98 17.97 13.96
C LEU A 249 33.71 18.47 15.38
N ASN A 250 33.50 17.56 16.32
CA ASN A 250 33.64 17.89 17.75
C ASN A 250 35.12 18.23 17.95
N THR A 251 35.49 19.49 17.77
CA THR A 251 36.75 19.99 18.28
C THR A 251 36.61 19.94 19.79
N VAL A 252 37.16 18.89 20.40
CA VAL A 252 37.43 18.86 21.84
C VAL A 252 38.45 19.96 22.06
N THR A 253 37.97 21.15 22.41
CA THR A 253 38.76 22.24 22.97
C THR A 253 38.83 22.08 24.47
#